data_AF-X1G8H2-F1
#
_entry.id   AF-X1G8H2-F1
#
_cell.length_a   1.000
_cell.length_b   1.000
_cell.length_c   1.000
_cell.angle_alpha   90.00
_cell.angle_beta   90.00
_cell.angle_gamma   90.00
#
_symmetry.space_group_name_H-M   'P 1'
#
loop_
_entity.id
_entity.type
_entity.pdbx_description
1 polymer ?
#
loop_
_entity_poly.entity_id
_entity_poly.type
_entity_poly.pdbx_seq_one_letter_code
_entity_poly.pdbx_strand_id
1 'polypeptide(L)'
;MGKRLVIVESPAKAKTVNKYLGSDFLVKASMGHIRDLPKKSLGVDIEHDFEPDYEIIPARTSTVAELQKAAKQSEAVLLAADPDREGEAICWHLSTVLGAFNKNIYRVLFHEITKSAVK
;
A
#
# COMPACT_ATOMS: atom_id res chain seq x y z
N MET A 1 -5.67 21.95 2.94
CA MET A 1 -5.09 20.87 2.11
C MET A 1 -5.33 19.55 2.80
N GLY A 2 -5.71 18.51 2.05
CA GLY A 2 -6.03 17.20 2.63
C GLY A 2 -4.78 16.54 3.23
N LYS A 3 -4.93 15.80 4.32
CA LYS A 3 -3.81 15.07 4.94
C LYS A 3 -3.17 14.12 3.93
N ARG A 4 -1.84 13.92 3.99
CA ARG A 4 -1.16 12.91 3.17
C ARG A 4 -1.41 11.52 3.75
N LEU A 5 -1.78 10.56 2.91
CA LEU A 5 -2.01 9.17 3.33
C LEU A 5 -0.67 8.43 3.32
N VAL A 6 -0.28 7.82 4.43
CA VAL A 6 0.87 6.91 4.52
C VAL A 6 0.35 5.50 4.68
N ILE A 7 0.78 4.58 3.81
CA ILE A 7 0.39 3.17 3.88
C ILE A 7 1.63 2.34 4.16
N VAL A 8 1.61 1.60 5.27
CA VAL A 8 2.61 0.61 5.65
C VAL A 8 2.00 -0.79 5.60
N GLU A 9 2.81 -1.86 5.65
CA GLU A 9 2.27 -3.22 5.54
C GLU A 9 1.48 -3.68 6.79
N SER A 10 1.91 -3.27 8.00
CA SER A 10 1.45 -3.87 9.26
C SER A 10 0.90 -2.86 10.26
N PRO A 11 -0.10 -3.23 11.08
CA PRO A 11 -0.68 -2.35 12.10
C PRO A 11 0.34 -1.85 13.14
N ALA A 12 1.34 -2.67 13.47
CA ALA A 12 2.36 -2.32 14.43
C ALA A 12 3.21 -1.14 13.92
N LYS A 13 3.67 -1.21 12.65
CA LYS A 13 4.39 -0.10 12.01
C LYS A 13 3.51 1.13 11.90
N ALA A 14 2.23 0.97 11.55
CA ALA A 14 1.31 2.10 11.41
C ALA A 14 1.18 2.87 12.73
N LYS A 15 1.05 2.16 13.86
CA LYS A 15 1.03 2.76 15.20
C LYS A 15 2.33 3.52 15.52
N THR A 16 3.49 2.95 15.20
CA THR A 16 4.78 3.58 15.49
C THR A 16 5.05 4.79 14.61
N VAL A 17 4.85 4.66 13.29
CA VAL A 17 5.01 5.77 12.32
C VAL A 17 4.06 6.93 12.66
N ASN A 18 2.81 6.63 13.05
CA ASN A 18 1.85 7.66 13.47
C ASN A 18 2.24 8.38 14.78
N LYS A 19 3.12 7.83 15.60
CA LYS A 19 3.67 8.56 16.77
C LYS A 19 4.72 9.59 16.36
N TYR A 20 5.42 9.34 15.25
CA TYR A 20 6.48 10.21 14.75
C TYR A 20 5.97 11.26 13.76
N LEU A 21 5.01 10.87 12.94
CA LEU A 21 4.28 11.74 12.02
C LEU A 21 3.18 12.49 12.77
N GLY A 22 3.03 13.78 12.43
CA GLY A 22 2.05 14.66 13.08
C GLY A 22 0.65 14.57 12.46
N SER A 23 -0.20 15.53 12.82
CA SER A 23 -1.60 15.61 12.39
C SER A 23 -1.80 15.76 10.88
N ASP A 24 -0.74 16.11 10.13
CA ASP A 24 -0.76 16.32 8.68
C ASP A 24 -0.78 15.01 7.88
N PHE A 25 -0.54 13.88 8.55
CA PHE A 25 -0.52 12.56 7.96
C PHE A 25 -1.69 11.71 8.48
N LEU A 26 -2.22 10.88 7.60
CA LEU A 26 -3.12 9.79 7.93
C LEU A 26 -2.36 8.48 7.70
N VAL A 27 -2.03 7.74 8.75
CA VAL A 27 -1.29 6.47 8.63
C VAL A 27 -2.27 5.29 8.65
N LYS A 28 -2.19 4.42 7.65
CA LYS A 28 -3.00 3.21 7.50
C LYS A 28 -2.11 1.99 7.23
N ALA A 29 -2.64 0.80 7.47
CA ALA A 29 -1.96 -0.46 7.17
C ALA A 29 -2.68 -1.22 6.05
N SER A 30 -1.93 -1.82 5.12
CA SER A 30 -2.49 -2.68 4.06
C SER A 30 -2.86 -4.09 4.55
N MET A 31 -2.35 -4.48 5.71
CA MET A 31 -2.44 -5.84 6.25
C MET A 31 -1.68 -6.86 5.39
N GLY A 32 -0.51 -6.47 4.87
CA GLY A 32 0.31 -7.23 3.93
C GLY A 32 -0.14 -7.08 2.48
N HIS A 33 -0.08 -8.16 1.71
CA HIS A 33 -0.57 -8.21 0.34
C HIS A 33 -2.08 -7.96 0.26
N ILE A 34 -2.50 -7.22 -0.76
CA ILE A 34 -3.91 -6.92 -1.05
C ILE A 34 -4.42 -7.63 -2.30
N ARG A 35 -3.50 -8.10 -3.14
CA ARG A 35 -3.77 -8.87 -4.35
C ARG A 35 -2.94 -10.13 -4.34
N ASP A 36 -3.44 -11.15 -5.01
CA ASP A 36 -2.76 -12.44 -5.20
C ASP A 36 -3.27 -13.08 -6.50
N LEU A 37 -2.64 -14.17 -6.93
CA LEU A 37 -3.16 -14.99 -8.01
C LEU A 37 -4.47 -15.69 -7.59
N PRO A 38 -5.35 -16.05 -8.54
CA PRO A 38 -6.63 -16.67 -8.22
C PRO A 38 -6.39 -18.06 -7.64
N LYS A 39 -7.13 -18.42 -6.58
CA LYS A 39 -6.92 -19.69 -5.87
C LYS A 39 -7.28 -20.96 -6.65
N LYS A 40 -8.05 -20.82 -7.73
CA LYS A 40 -8.68 -21.93 -8.46
C LYS A 40 -8.16 -22.11 -9.88
N SER A 41 -7.26 -21.26 -10.34
CA SER A 41 -6.64 -21.33 -11.66
C SER A 41 -5.14 -21.07 -11.53
N LEU A 42 -4.39 -21.25 -12.63
CA LEU A 42 -2.96 -20.97 -12.64
C LEU A 42 -2.67 -19.47 -12.37
N GLY A 43 -3.58 -18.59 -12.81
CA GLY A 43 -3.43 -17.14 -12.66
C GLY A 43 -2.30 -16.54 -13.48
N VAL A 44 -1.67 -17.30 -14.38
CA VAL A 44 -0.57 -16.85 -15.23
C VAL A 44 -0.83 -17.33 -16.64
N ASP A 45 -0.77 -16.41 -17.59
CA ASP A 45 -0.90 -16.70 -19.02
C ASP A 45 0.45 -17.11 -19.59
N ILE A 46 0.64 -18.42 -19.78
CA ILE A 46 1.90 -18.98 -20.31
C ILE A 46 2.13 -18.70 -21.80
N GLU A 47 1.07 -18.32 -22.53
CA GLU A 47 1.16 -18.03 -23.97
C GLU A 47 1.43 -16.54 -24.22
N HIS A 48 1.08 -15.66 -23.27
CA HIS A 48 1.24 -14.21 -23.36
C HIS A 48 2.25 -13.69 -22.32
N ASP A 49 3.54 -14.04 -22.51
CA ASP A 49 4.68 -13.53 -21.74
C ASP A 49 4.55 -13.66 -20.21
N PHE A 50 3.90 -14.74 -19.74
CA PHE A 50 3.66 -14.98 -18.32
C PHE A 50 2.86 -13.87 -17.62
N GLU A 51 1.92 -13.24 -18.33
CA GLU A 51 1.08 -12.18 -17.77
C GLU A 51 0.28 -12.71 -16.56
N PRO A 52 0.42 -12.10 -15.36
CA PRO A 52 -0.29 -12.54 -14.18
C PRO A 52 -1.67 -11.90 -14.08
N ASP A 53 -2.68 -12.73 -13.81
CA ASP A 53 -4.01 -12.30 -13.42
C ASP A 53 -4.09 -12.14 -11.89
N TYR A 54 -4.02 -10.90 -11.41
CA TYR A 54 -4.05 -10.60 -9.99
C TYR A 54 -5.44 -10.16 -9.53
N GLU A 55 -6.02 -10.88 -8.58
CA GLU A 55 -7.30 -10.57 -7.96
C GLU A 55 -7.12 -9.92 -6.58
N ILE A 56 -8.10 -9.14 -6.12
CA ILE A 56 -8.12 -8.70 -4.72
C ILE A 56 -8.38 -9.89 -3.81
N ILE A 57 -7.54 -10.08 -2.81
CA ILE A 57 -7.71 -11.14 -1.81
C ILE A 57 -9.05 -10.90 -1.08
N PRO A 58 -9.99 -11.87 -1.04
CA PRO A 58 -11.33 -11.65 -0.48
C PRO A 58 -11.34 -11.13 0.96
N ALA A 59 -10.38 -11.59 1.78
CA ALA A 59 -10.20 -11.13 3.16
C ALA A 59 -9.67 -9.68 3.29
N ARG A 60 -9.30 -9.03 2.17
CA ARG A 60 -8.74 -7.68 2.09
C ARG A 60 -9.67 -6.68 1.39
N THR A 61 -10.82 -7.10 0.87
CA THR A 61 -11.78 -6.23 0.19
C THR A 61 -12.19 -5.02 1.03
N SER A 62 -12.48 -5.21 2.33
CA SER A 62 -12.80 -4.09 3.23
C SER A 62 -11.64 -3.11 3.39
N THR A 63 -10.43 -3.63 3.58
CA THR A 63 -9.20 -2.82 3.70
C THR A 63 -8.95 -2.02 2.42
N VAL A 64 -9.09 -2.65 1.25
CA VAL A 64 -8.92 -1.97 -0.03
C VAL A 64 -9.94 -0.84 -0.21
N ALA A 65 -11.21 -1.08 0.11
CA ALA A 65 -12.25 -0.04 0.03
C ALA A 65 -11.94 1.16 0.95
N GLU A 66 -11.46 0.91 2.17
CA GLU A 66 -11.02 1.96 3.07
C GLU A 66 -9.82 2.75 2.52
N LEU A 67 -8.82 2.07 1.96
CA LEU A 67 -7.64 2.70 1.37
C LEU A 67 -7.99 3.53 0.14
N GLN A 68 -8.89 3.06 -0.72
CA GLN A 68 -9.39 3.80 -1.88
C GLN A 68 -10.11 5.08 -1.45
N LYS A 69 -10.97 5.01 -0.43
CA LYS A 69 -11.65 6.18 0.13
C LYS A 69 -10.65 7.17 0.72
N ALA A 70 -9.68 6.70 1.49
CA ALA A 70 -8.64 7.54 2.07
C ALA A 70 -7.78 8.21 0.98
N ALA A 71 -7.36 7.45 -0.05
CA ALA A 71 -6.57 7.96 -1.16
C ALA A 71 -7.29 9.09 -1.91
N LYS A 72 -8.60 8.96 -2.15
CA LYS A 72 -9.43 9.98 -2.79
C LYS A 72 -9.54 11.27 -1.97
N GLN A 73 -9.43 11.19 -0.64
CA GLN A 73 -9.55 12.33 0.27
C GLN A 73 -8.20 12.99 0.62
N SER A 74 -7.09 12.35 0.25
CA SER A 74 -5.74 12.78 0.55
C SER A 74 -5.12 13.57 -0.59
N GLU A 75 -4.20 14.48 -0.27
CA GLU A 75 -3.44 15.23 -1.27
C GLU A 75 -2.47 14.34 -2.06
N ALA A 76 -1.86 13.37 -1.35
CA ALA A 76 -0.93 12.40 -1.89
C ALA A 76 -0.99 11.09 -1.09
N VAL A 77 -0.55 10.00 -1.72
CA VAL A 77 -0.38 8.68 -1.11
C VAL A 77 1.10 8.34 -1.05
N LEU A 78 1.59 8.01 0.13
CA LEU A 78 2.97 7.63 0.42
C LEU A 78 3.00 6.14 0.77
N LEU A 79 3.63 5.33 -0.08
CA LEU A 79 3.75 3.89 0.09
C LEU A 79 5.06 3.57 0.80
N ALA A 80 4.95 2.98 1.97
CA ALA A 80 6.01 2.88 2.98
C ALA A 80 6.11 1.43 3.53
N ALA A 81 5.96 0.43 2.67
CA ALA A 81 6.32 -0.95 3.01
C ALA A 81 7.84 -1.10 3.12
N ASP A 82 8.30 -2.24 3.64
CA ASP A 82 9.73 -2.49 3.81
C ASP A 82 10.55 -2.31 2.52
N PRO A 83 11.82 -1.89 2.63
CA PRO A 83 12.70 -1.67 1.49
C PRO A 83 13.29 -2.99 0.97
N ASP A 84 12.43 -3.99 0.77
CA ASP A 84 12.78 -5.29 0.20
C ASP A 84 11.86 -5.63 -0.99
N ARG A 85 12.12 -6.78 -1.62
CA ARG A 85 11.37 -7.23 -2.79
C ARG A 85 9.87 -7.41 -2.49
N GLU A 86 9.53 -7.88 -1.29
CA GLU A 86 8.14 -8.11 -0.92
C GLU A 86 7.40 -6.79 -0.70
N GLY A 87 8.02 -5.85 0.00
CA GLY A 87 7.51 -4.49 0.19
C GLY A 87 7.32 -3.74 -1.12
N GLU A 88 8.23 -3.90 -2.09
CA GLU A 88 8.04 -3.33 -3.44
C GLU A 88 6.85 -3.95 -4.17
N ALA A 89 6.67 -5.27 -4.11
CA ALA A 89 5.51 -5.93 -4.70
C ALA A 89 4.19 -5.44 -4.06
N ILE A 90 4.14 -5.30 -2.74
CA ILE A 90 3.00 -4.73 -2.01
C ILE A 90 2.73 -3.30 -2.47
N CYS A 91 3.77 -2.47 -2.57
CA CYS A 91 3.64 -1.08 -3.03
C CYS A 91 3.14 -1.01 -4.47
N TRP A 92 3.63 -1.87 -5.36
CA TRP A 92 3.17 -1.94 -6.75
C TRP A 92 1.70 -2.36 -6.87
N HIS A 93 1.26 -3.35 -6.08
CA HIS A 93 -0.16 -3.71 -6.03
C HIS A 93 -1.03 -2.56 -5.51
N LEU A 94 -0.58 -1.87 -4.45
CA LEU A 94 -1.26 -0.69 -3.91
C LEU A 94 -1.33 0.44 -4.93
N SER A 95 -0.24 0.76 -5.62
CA SER A 95 -0.23 1.84 -6.61
C SER A 95 -1.18 1.53 -7.77
N THR A 96 -1.24 0.27 -8.21
CA THR A 96 -2.16 -0.18 -9.26
C THR A 96 -3.62 0.00 -8.85
N VAL A 97 -3.99 -0.38 -7.63
CA VAL A 97 -5.38 -0.30 -7.13
C VAL A 97 -5.79 1.12 -6.77
N LEU A 98 -4.86 1.93 -6.26
CA LEU A 98 -5.13 3.28 -5.76
C LEU A 98 -4.95 4.36 -6.83
N GLY A 99 -4.25 4.08 -7.93
CA GLY A 99 -3.94 5.04 -9.00
C GLY A 99 -5.16 5.60 -9.74
N ALA A 100 -6.33 4.98 -9.63
CA ALA A 100 -7.60 5.53 -10.10
C ALA A 100 -8.18 6.60 -9.17
N PHE A 101 -7.81 6.58 -7.89
CA PHE A 101 -8.36 7.44 -6.84
C PHE A 101 -7.43 8.60 -6.47
N ASN A 102 -6.12 8.42 -6.66
CA ASN A 102 -5.12 9.46 -6.47
C ASN A 102 -3.95 9.24 -7.44
N LYS A 103 -3.60 10.26 -8.21
CA LYS A 103 -2.46 10.21 -9.16
C LYS A 103 -1.12 10.53 -8.50
N ASN A 104 -1.14 11.18 -7.34
CA ASN A 104 0.04 11.58 -6.59
C ASN A 104 0.45 10.46 -5.63
N ILE A 105 1.01 9.39 -6.18
CA ILE A 105 1.50 8.23 -5.41
C ILE A 105 3.03 8.26 -5.40
N TYR A 106 3.64 8.17 -4.22
CA TYR A 106 5.08 8.20 -4.02
C TYR A 106 5.54 7.01 -3.19
N ARG A 107 6.71 6.47 -3.54
CA ARG A 107 7.41 5.47 -2.74
C ARG A 107 8.28 6.16 -1.70
N VAL A 108 8.20 5.73 -0.45
CA VAL A 108 9.02 6.23 0.66
C VAL A 108 9.83 5.08 1.25
N LEU A 109 11.14 5.26 1.38
CA LEU A 109 12.05 4.25 1.92
C LEU A 109 12.57 4.70 3.29
N PHE A 110 12.56 3.79 4.26
CA PHE A 110 13.30 3.93 5.51
C PHE A 110 13.82 2.55 5.92
N HIS A 111 15.06 2.51 6.41
CA HIS A 111 15.71 1.27 6.85
C HIS A 111 15.58 1.03 8.36
N GLU A 112 15.10 2.03 9.09
CA GLU A 112 14.86 1.97 10.52
C GLU A 112 13.63 2.81 10.90
N ILE A 113 12.95 2.41 11.96
CA ILE A 113 11.75 3.10 12.45
C ILE A 113 12.13 3.98 13.64
N THR A 114 12.94 5.01 13.36
CA THR A 114 13.32 6.06 14.32
C THR A 114 12.62 7.37 13.99
N LYS A 115 12.49 8.28 14.96
CA LYS A 115 11.84 9.58 14.73
C LYS A 115 12.57 10.42 13.67
N SER A 116 13.89 10.31 13.59
CA SER A 116 14.72 11.00 12.61
C SER A 116 14.63 10.39 11.22
N ALA A 117 14.59 9.06 11.10
CA ALA A 117 14.49 8.40 9.80
C ALA A 117 13.09 8.53 9.16
N VAL A 118 12.05 8.67 9.97
CA VAL A 118 10.65 8.75 9.50
C VAL A 118 10.20 10.17 9.12
N LYS A 119 10.88 11.22 9.61
CA LYS A 119 10.53 12.62 9.32
C LYS A 119 11.23 13.15 8.08
#